data_AF-A0A8B9AG56-F1
#
_entry.id   AF-A0A8B9AG56-F1
#
_cell.length_a   1.000
_cell.length_b   1.000
_cell.length_c   1.000
_cell.angle_alpha   90.00
_cell.angle_beta   90.00
_cell.angle_gamma   90.00
#
_symmetry.space_group_name_H-M   'P 1'
#
loop_
_entity.id
_entity.type
_entity.pdbx_description
1 polymer ?
#
loop_
_entity_poly.entity_id
_entity_poly.type
_entity_poly.pdbx_seq_one_letter_code
_entity_poly.pdbx_strand_id
1 'polypeptide(L)'
;MRQNPFPSSTLRARALRDDNTMNSLLHPNPNPNLNPSSFCFSAARRTTLSNLTNWIPFRLGERRIGLSTPRKGRHPAVRSAATIDEAGFLEADIRNPAISTSYRPSKIPQPNRVVLEAQTKVCTGPEQTKPLSQEQAVVVLDTILRSARGELKNEEVSKAQLGAFFAAMTIRANAFPEATQWSEGERHAMSILWPRLVQVLPQDVIFIADPEGTIMGPCSSIGPHFVGHGAAEMRLVGALREVLAGGHLGYEEVQGVLRDVLPLNPEDDTSVKVSESLLAAFLIGQRMNREIDRELKAYCLAFDDELGSPPIADVRSLTHYGEPYDGNTRFLRSTLFVAAVRACYDESCLLHGVEWMPPKYILHAINFSEISGYQGFQGGITEGQLLKFMGANTYLSPAQAKTLLEDENIGFAYVSQREACPSLYSLIGLREHIKKRPPLATSEKVQQFVRARGRESIVAGFYHEGYEDPLLMLMRRRKVHSGLVVKGEEGALSMTTKVRSVNASKGLPVNHCSGFRSPSNATNSDVDGISRESFSIEVNAKDYGFEPTDTPRTDRSVLRNIELGLAALGGEKGPAYDRIVLNAGMVDHLLGCSGAGDIMSALDRAREAIDSGKALNRLMNYIQASHKVT
;
A
#
# COMPACT_ATOMS: atom_id res chain seq x y z
N MET A 1 46.91 -24.74 33.89
CA MET A 1 48.30 -24.33 34.23
C MET A 1 48.73 -23.20 33.29
N ARG A 2 49.59 -22.28 33.77
CA ARG A 2 50.58 -21.40 33.09
C ARG A 2 50.59 -21.28 31.54
N GLN A 3 50.93 -20.15 30.90
CA GLN A 3 51.24 -18.76 31.30
C GLN A 3 51.26 -17.88 30.03
N ASN A 4 51.08 -16.56 30.19
CA ASN A 4 51.37 -15.52 29.18
C ASN A 4 52.91 -15.37 28.94
N PRO A 5 53.42 -14.81 27.82
CA PRO A 5 53.51 -13.34 27.69
C PRO A 5 53.40 -12.70 26.29
N PHE A 6 53.22 -11.37 26.31
CA PHE A 6 53.35 -10.41 25.20
C PHE A 6 54.80 -10.28 24.66
N PRO A 7 55.01 -9.51 23.58
CA PRO A 7 55.69 -8.23 23.80
C PRO A 7 55.05 -7.01 23.10
N SER A 8 55.55 -5.83 23.47
CA SER A 8 55.24 -4.50 22.92
C SER A 8 56.54 -3.86 22.39
N SER A 9 56.66 -2.63 21.89
CA SER A 9 55.79 -1.44 21.72
C SER A 9 56.55 -0.40 20.88
N THR A 10 55.89 0.46 20.10
CA THR A 10 56.24 1.92 19.95
C THR A 10 55.24 2.61 18.98
N LEU A 11 54.50 3.66 19.37
CA LEU A 11 54.87 5.07 19.66
C LEU A 11 55.32 5.91 18.45
N ARG A 12 54.43 6.82 18.01
CA ARG A 12 54.83 8.18 17.59
C ARG A 12 53.67 9.16 17.78
N ALA A 13 53.92 10.18 18.60
CA ALA A 13 53.00 11.31 18.81
C ALA A 13 53.38 12.50 17.92
N ARG A 14 52.41 13.39 17.66
CA ARG A 14 52.69 14.81 17.41
C ARG A 14 51.50 15.65 17.87
N ALA A 15 51.78 16.71 18.62
CA ALA A 15 50.78 17.56 19.25
C ALA A 15 50.74 18.95 18.60
N LEU A 16 49.55 19.56 18.68
CA LEU A 16 49.23 20.97 18.96
C LEU A 16 50.15 22.09 18.44
N ARG A 17 49.50 23.10 17.84
CA ARG A 17 49.67 24.52 18.23
C ARG A 17 48.46 25.35 17.81
N ASP A 18 47.97 26.14 18.75
CA ASP A 18 47.02 27.23 18.56
C ASP A 18 47.71 28.46 17.89
N ASP A 19 46.95 29.40 17.30
CA ASP A 19 46.62 30.65 18.02
C ASP A 19 45.66 31.62 17.27
N ASN A 20 44.87 32.30 18.11
CA ASN A 20 44.04 33.50 17.97
C ASN A 20 44.16 34.47 16.76
N THR A 21 43.03 35.11 16.37
CA THR A 21 42.69 36.51 16.77
C THR A 21 41.29 37.01 16.34
N MET A 22 40.77 38.01 17.08
CA MET A 22 39.43 38.64 16.95
C MET A 22 39.33 39.76 15.91
N ASN A 23 38.10 40.04 15.44
CA ASN A 23 37.38 41.36 15.48
C ASN A 23 36.28 41.43 14.39
N SER A 24 35.20 42.22 14.45
CA SER A 24 34.39 42.83 15.54
C SER A 24 33.27 43.70 14.91
N LEU A 25 32.10 43.86 15.55
CA LEU A 25 31.16 45.01 15.38
C LEU A 25 30.39 45.14 14.02
N LEU A 26 29.15 45.65 13.86
CA LEU A 26 28.18 46.39 14.71
C LEU A 26 26.70 45.98 14.43
N HIS A 27 25.82 46.20 15.42
CA HIS A 27 24.40 46.58 15.22
C HIS A 27 24.26 48.12 15.35
N PRO A 28 23.17 48.74 14.84
CA PRO A 28 22.09 49.12 15.78
C PRO A 28 20.65 49.04 15.24
N ASN A 29 19.69 48.90 16.17
CA ASN A 29 18.25 49.22 16.03
C ASN A 29 18.04 50.73 16.35
N PRO A 30 16.89 51.43 16.06
CA PRO A 30 15.58 51.06 16.62
C PRO A 30 14.29 51.47 15.85
N ASN A 31 13.15 51.02 16.41
CA ASN A 31 11.73 51.44 16.25
C ASN A 31 11.47 52.96 16.49
N PRO A 32 10.27 53.59 16.25
CA PRO A 32 8.92 53.03 16.50
C PRO A 32 7.69 53.53 15.66
N ASN A 33 6.48 53.05 16.04
CA ASN A 33 5.16 53.74 16.06
C ASN A 33 4.33 54.03 14.77
N LEU A 34 3.17 53.36 14.59
CA LEU A 34 1.80 53.91 14.85
C LEU A 34 0.61 53.02 14.39
N ASN A 35 -0.54 53.27 15.04
CA ASN A 35 -1.82 52.55 15.15
C ASN A 35 -2.67 52.26 13.88
N PRO A 36 -3.76 51.45 14.01
CA PRO A 36 -4.56 50.94 12.89
C PRO A 36 -5.77 51.82 12.53
N SER A 37 -6.36 51.59 11.35
CA SER A 37 -7.69 52.11 10.99
C SER A 37 -8.60 51.03 10.39
N SER A 38 -9.81 50.99 10.93
CA SER A 38 -10.92 50.10 10.58
C SER A 38 -11.68 50.57 9.33
N PHE A 39 -12.15 49.64 8.50
CA PHE A 39 -13.36 49.85 7.70
C PHE A 39 -14.19 48.56 7.60
N CYS A 40 -15.34 48.55 8.28
CA CYS A 40 -16.49 47.72 7.92
C CYS A 40 -17.50 48.63 7.22
N PHE A 41 -18.20 48.14 6.19
CA PHE A 41 -19.65 48.30 6.04
C PHE A 41 -20.20 47.45 4.87
N SER A 42 -21.23 46.66 5.20
CA SER A 42 -22.46 46.30 4.43
C SER A 42 -22.40 46.08 2.90
N ALA A 43 -22.81 44.94 2.30
CA ALA A 43 -24.02 44.09 2.44
C ALA A 43 -25.14 44.33 1.38
N ALA A 44 -25.37 43.33 0.52
CA ALA A 44 -26.61 43.02 -0.21
C ALA A 44 -26.50 41.54 -0.70
N ARG A 45 -27.29 40.58 -0.20
CA ARG A 45 -28.65 40.17 -0.64
C ARG A 45 -28.76 40.01 -2.17
N ARG A 46 -28.76 38.77 -2.71
CA ARG A 46 -29.84 37.74 -2.78
C ARG A 46 -30.75 37.91 -4.01
N THR A 47 -30.70 36.94 -4.94
CA THR A 47 -31.78 36.16 -5.62
C THR A 47 -31.09 35.30 -6.70
N THR A 48 -31.22 33.97 -6.87
CA THR A 48 -32.36 33.01 -7.02
C THR A 48 -33.21 33.18 -8.28
N LEU A 49 -33.11 32.19 -9.20
CA LEU A 49 -34.07 31.63 -10.19
C LEU A 49 -33.21 30.88 -11.24
N SER A 50 -33.12 29.55 -11.26
CA SER A 50 -34.07 28.51 -11.70
C SER A 50 -34.20 28.34 -13.23
N ASN A 51 -33.84 27.13 -13.69
CA ASN A 51 -34.34 26.37 -14.85
C ASN A 51 -34.80 27.11 -16.12
N LEU A 52 -34.26 26.70 -17.29
CA LEU A 52 -35.07 26.05 -18.34
C LEU A 52 -34.23 25.35 -19.42
N THR A 53 -34.91 24.45 -20.13
CA THR A 53 -34.41 23.42 -21.06
C THR A 53 -34.12 23.90 -22.48
N ASN A 54 -33.20 23.18 -23.15
CA ASN A 54 -33.15 22.83 -24.58
C ASN A 54 -33.47 23.90 -25.65
N TRP A 55 -32.55 24.11 -26.59
CA TRP A 55 -32.74 23.77 -28.02
C TRP A 55 -31.46 23.98 -28.85
N ILE A 56 -31.23 23.11 -29.85
CA ILE A 56 -30.18 23.21 -30.87
C ILE A 56 -30.86 23.65 -32.18
N PRO A 57 -30.20 24.50 -33.00
CA PRO A 57 -30.16 24.19 -34.43
C PRO A 57 -28.78 24.39 -35.07
N PHE A 58 -28.33 23.38 -35.82
CA PHE A 58 -27.20 23.47 -36.76
C PHE A 58 -27.54 24.32 -37.98
N ARG A 59 -26.62 25.16 -38.47
CA ARG A 59 -26.52 25.52 -39.90
C ARG A 59 -25.07 25.71 -40.36
N LEU A 60 -24.76 25.17 -41.53
CA LEU A 60 -23.51 25.38 -42.29
C LEU A 60 -23.44 26.79 -42.87
N GLY A 61 -22.21 27.31 -43.11
CA GLY A 61 -22.00 28.67 -43.62
C GLY A 61 -20.60 29.02 -44.16
N GLU A 62 -20.09 28.24 -45.11
CA GLU A 62 -19.12 28.63 -46.17
C GLU A 62 -17.69 29.15 -45.84
N ARG A 63 -16.87 29.16 -46.91
CA ARG A 63 -15.40 29.29 -46.94
C ARG A 63 -14.93 30.71 -47.26
N ARG A 64 -13.67 31.04 -46.92
CA ARG A 64 -12.74 31.73 -47.85
C ARG A 64 -11.27 31.30 -47.62
N ILE A 65 -10.43 31.60 -48.61
CA ILE A 65 -9.14 30.93 -48.92
C ILE A 65 -7.93 31.77 -48.45
N GLY A 66 -6.81 31.13 -48.07
CA GLY A 66 -5.55 31.86 -47.80
C GLY A 66 -4.27 31.03 -47.56
N LEU A 67 -3.61 30.60 -48.65
CA LEU A 67 -2.20 30.16 -48.76
C LEU A 67 -1.71 28.90 -47.99
N SER A 68 -0.54 28.39 -48.41
CA SER A 68 -0.12 26.98 -48.32
C SER A 68 1.39 26.77 -48.12
N THR A 69 1.78 25.65 -47.48
CA THR A 69 2.97 24.77 -47.69
C THR A 69 3.10 23.78 -46.51
N PRO A 70 3.91 22.69 -46.56
CA PRO A 70 3.50 21.42 -47.16
C PRO A 70 3.32 20.25 -46.15
N ARG A 71 2.69 19.16 -46.61
CA ARG A 71 2.36 17.96 -45.82
C ARG A 71 3.59 17.22 -45.24
N LYS A 72 3.50 16.85 -43.96
CA LYS A 72 3.99 15.53 -43.47
C LYS A 72 2.80 14.57 -43.36
N GLY A 73 3.00 13.30 -43.69
CA GLY A 73 1.93 12.30 -43.72
C GLY A 73 1.34 12.00 -42.34
N ARG A 74 0.01 11.91 -42.25
CA ARG A 74 -0.66 11.35 -41.06
C ARG A 74 -0.61 9.83 -41.12
N HIS A 75 0.07 9.23 -40.15
CA HIS A 75 0.01 7.79 -39.89
C HIS A 75 -1.39 7.38 -39.35
N PRO A 76 -1.75 6.08 -39.35
CA PRO A 76 -3.11 5.62 -39.00
C PRO A 76 -3.57 5.89 -37.56
N ALA A 77 -2.66 6.26 -36.65
CA ALA A 77 -2.86 6.41 -35.20
C ALA A 77 -3.98 7.37 -34.78
N VAL A 78 -4.49 8.22 -35.67
CA VAL A 78 -5.61 9.14 -35.36
C VAL A 78 -6.96 8.40 -35.30
N ARG A 79 -7.09 7.20 -35.89
CA ARG A 79 -8.36 6.47 -35.91
C ARG A 79 -8.70 5.72 -34.61
N SER A 80 -7.72 5.18 -33.89
CA SER A 80 -7.96 4.48 -32.61
C SER A 80 -8.30 5.44 -31.47
N ALA A 81 -7.67 6.62 -31.43
CA ALA A 81 -8.04 7.68 -30.49
C ALA A 81 -9.45 8.25 -30.76
N ALA A 82 -9.81 8.44 -32.04
CA ALA A 82 -11.14 8.96 -32.41
C ALA A 82 -12.29 8.01 -32.01
N THR A 83 -12.09 6.70 -32.06
CA THR A 83 -13.11 5.72 -31.60
C THR A 83 -13.30 5.68 -30.09
N ILE A 84 -12.36 6.22 -29.30
CA ILE A 84 -12.52 6.36 -27.83
C ILE A 84 -13.31 7.63 -27.51
N ASP A 85 -13.12 8.70 -28.30
CA ASP A 85 -13.84 9.96 -28.20
C ASP A 85 -15.31 9.80 -28.64
N GLU A 86 -15.57 9.05 -29.73
CA GLU A 86 -16.94 8.66 -30.16
C GLU A 86 -17.69 7.81 -29.13
N ALA A 87 -16.97 7.19 -28.18
CA ALA A 87 -17.55 6.37 -27.11
C ALA A 87 -17.77 7.14 -25.79
N GLY A 88 -17.36 8.42 -25.71
CA GLY A 88 -17.70 9.33 -24.60
C GLY A 88 -17.07 9.01 -23.24
N PHE A 89 -16.02 8.19 -23.19
CA PHE A 89 -15.42 7.70 -21.92
C PHE A 89 -14.40 8.65 -21.26
N LEU A 90 -14.12 9.82 -21.85
CA LEU A 90 -13.16 10.79 -21.33
C LEU A 90 -13.83 12.16 -21.16
N GLU A 91 -14.15 12.56 -19.92
CA GLU A 91 -14.49 13.96 -19.66
C GLU A 91 -13.24 14.83 -19.86
N ALA A 92 -13.37 15.93 -20.61
CA ALA A 92 -12.22 16.70 -21.10
C ALA A 92 -11.46 17.53 -20.03
N ASP A 93 -11.88 17.50 -18.77
CA ASP A 93 -11.37 18.34 -17.67
C ASP A 93 -10.76 17.54 -16.47
N ILE A 94 -10.54 16.22 -16.60
CA ILE A 94 -10.11 15.41 -15.45
C ILE A 94 -8.61 15.58 -15.14
N ARG A 95 -8.30 16.32 -14.08
CA ARG A 95 -6.97 16.38 -13.46
C ARG A 95 -6.48 15.01 -13.01
N ASN A 96 -5.18 14.73 -13.14
CA ASN A 96 -4.56 13.48 -12.71
C ASN A 96 -4.97 13.07 -11.26
N PRO A 97 -5.79 12.02 -11.10
CA PRO A 97 -6.37 11.66 -9.81
C PRO A 97 -5.38 11.21 -8.74
N ALA A 98 -4.24 10.63 -9.12
CA ALA A 98 -3.22 10.22 -8.15
C ALA A 98 -2.38 11.39 -7.61
N ILE A 99 -2.63 12.62 -8.08
CA ILE A 99 -2.17 13.89 -7.48
C ILE A 99 -3.34 14.61 -6.75
N SER A 100 -4.57 14.10 -6.89
CA SER A 100 -5.77 14.63 -6.27
C SER A 100 -6.03 14.00 -4.90
N THR A 101 -6.53 14.79 -3.97
CA THR A 101 -7.05 14.31 -2.68
C THR A 101 -8.32 13.45 -2.83
N SER A 102 -8.93 13.38 -4.02
CA SER A 102 -10.26 12.78 -4.25
C SER A 102 -10.40 11.29 -3.91
N TYR A 103 -9.32 10.51 -3.83
CA TYR A 103 -9.38 9.10 -3.39
C TYR A 103 -9.08 8.90 -1.91
N ARG A 104 -8.52 9.90 -1.22
CA ARG A 104 -8.38 9.88 0.24
C ARG A 104 -9.72 10.31 0.85
N PRO A 105 -10.39 9.49 1.67
CA PRO A 105 -11.64 9.90 2.30
C PRO A 105 -11.48 11.21 3.10
N SER A 106 -12.27 12.23 2.77
CA SER A 106 -12.21 13.55 3.40
C SER A 106 -12.56 13.53 4.89
N LYS A 107 -13.34 12.53 5.33
CA LYS A 107 -13.69 12.28 6.74
C LYS A 107 -12.48 11.91 7.62
N ILE A 108 -11.37 11.42 7.05
CA ILE A 108 -10.20 10.97 7.83
C ILE A 108 -9.34 12.21 8.20
N PRO A 109 -9.11 12.51 9.50
CA PRO A 109 -8.21 13.59 9.90
C PRO A 109 -6.77 13.36 9.41
N GLN A 110 -6.03 14.42 9.11
CA GLN A 110 -4.60 14.26 8.77
C GLN A 110 -3.79 13.96 10.05
N PRO A 111 -2.74 13.12 9.97
CA PRO A 111 -1.84 12.87 11.10
C PRO A 111 -0.92 14.07 11.37
N ASN A 112 -0.57 14.28 12.64
CA ASN A 112 0.48 15.23 13.03
C ASN A 112 1.80 14.86 12.35
N ARG A 113 2.36 15.80 11.59
CA ARG A 113 3.53 15.56 10.73
C ARG A 113 4.80 15.23 11.50
N VAL A 114 5.04 15.88 12.65
CA VAL A 114 6.25 15.68 13.47
C VAL A 114 6.30 14.25 14.01
N VAL A 115 5.19 13.78 14.59
CA VAL A 115 5.10 12.40 15.09
C VAL A 115 5.12 11.40 13.94
N LEU A 116 4.46 11.69 12.82
CA LEU A 116 4.48 10.86 11.62
C LEU A 116 5.89 10.64 11.06
N GLU A 117 6.69 11.71 10.97
CA GLU A 117 8.08 11.64 10.53
C GLU A 117 8.95 10.84 11.51
N ALA A 118 8.72 10.95 12.82
CA ALA A 118 9.37 10.12 13.83
C ALA A 118 9.00 8.63 13.69
N GLN A 119 7.72 8.32 13.50
CA GLN A 119 7.24 6.95 13.24
C GLN A 119 7.91 6.33 12.00
N THR A 120 8.33 7.12 10.99
CA THR A 120 9.10 6.57 9.86
C THR A 120 10.46 5.97 10.27
N LYS A 121 11.05 6.42 11.39
CA LYS A 121 12.37 6.01 11.88
C LYS A 121 12.32 4.96 12.98
N VAL A 122 11.37 5.07 13.92
CA VAL A 122 11.34 4.23 15.14
C VAL A 122 10.39 3.03 15.05
N CYS A 123 9.31 3.11 14.28
CA CYS A 123 8.32 2.03 14.13
C CYS A 123 8.79 1.01 13.06
N THR A 124 9.93 0.36 13.27
CA THR A 124 10.51 -0.64 12.35
C THR A 124 11.10 -1.81 13.12
N GLY A 125 11.38 -2.91 12.41
CA GLY A 125 11.92 -4.13 13.03
C GLY A 125 13.33 -3.97 13.62
N PRO A 126 13.80 -4.97 14.38
CA PRO A 126 15.00 -4.91 15.24
C PRO A 126 16.31 -4.60 14.51
N GLU A 127 16.37 -4.78 13.19
CA GLU A 127 17.55 -4.54 12.35
C GLU A 127 17.50 -3.21 11.56
N GLN A 128 16.35 -2.53 11.53
CA GLN A 128 16.09 -1.42 10.60
C GLN A 128 15.83 -0.07 11.27
N THR A 129 15.56 -0.10 12.57
CA THR A 129 15.22 1.07 13.39
C THR A 129 16.37 2.06 13.49
N LYS A 130 16.01 3.34 13.38
CA LYS A 130 16.92 4.47 13.47
C LYS A 130 16.52 5.32 14.67
N PRO A 131 17.27 5.25 15.79
CA PRO A 131 17.02 6.09 16.95
C PRO A 131 16.96 7.58 16.60
N LEU A 132 16.12 8.33 17.30
CA LEU A 132 16.05 9.79 17.17
C LEU A 132 17.29 10.46 17.78
N SER A 133 17.67 11.63 17.27
CA SER A 133 18.57 12.54 17.99
C SER A 133 17.87 13.16 19.19
N GLN A 134 18.61 13.79 20.11
CA GLN A 134 18.04 14.45 21.28
C GLN A 134 17.03 15.54 20.88
N GLU A 135 17.37 16.36 19.89
CA GLU A 135 16.52 17.45 19.40
C GLU A 135 15.24 16.90 18.77
N GLN A 136 15.36 15.82 17.99
CA GLN A 136 14.21 15.14 17.39
C GLN A 136 13.30 14.51 18.45
N ALA A 137 13.86 13.85 19.45
CA ALA A 137 13.10 13.27 20.55
C ALA A 137 12.38 14.34 21.39
N VAL A 138 13.06 15.44 21.74
CA VAL A 138 12.46 16.57 22.46
C VAL A 138 11.32 17.20 21.65
N VAL A 139 11.52 17.48 20.35
CA VAL A 139 10.49 18.07 19.49
C VAL A 139 9.26 17.17 19.36
N VAL A 140 9.45 15.85 19.24
CA VAL A 140 8.33 14.87 19.16
C VAL A 140 7.57 14.78 20.48
N LEU A 141 8.27 14.63 21.60
CA LEU A 141 7.66 14.49 22.92
C LEU A 141 6.99 15.80 23.38
N ASP A 142 7.55 16.97 23.07
CA ASP A 142 6.91 18.27 23.31
C ASP A 142 5.66 18.44 22.44
N THR A 143 5.69 18.05 21.16
CA THR A 143 4.52 18.05 20.28
C THR A 143 3.39 17.19 20.86
N ILE A 144 3.72 15.98 21.35
CA ILE A 144 2.76 15.10 22.04
C ILE A 144 2.21 15.78 23.31
N LEU A 145 3.06 16.37 24.14
CA LEU A 145 2.68 17.03 25.39
C LEU A 145 1.74 18.21 25.15
N ARG A 146 2.05 19.05 24.17
CA ARG A 146 1.23 20.20 23.75
C ARG A 146 -0.10 19.75 23.16
N SER A 147 -0.10 18.67 22.38
CA SER A 147 -1.34 18.07 21.87
C SER A 147 -2.23 17.55 23.00
N ALA A 148 -1.68 16.82 23.96
CA ALA A 148 -2.43 16.26 25.09
C ALA A 148 -3.03 17.35 26.01
N ARG A 149 -2.49 18.57 25.97
CA ARG A 149 -2.99 19.76 26.68
C ARG A 149 -3.98 20.60 25.88
N GLY A 150 -4.28 20.24 24.63
CA GLY A 150 -5.13 21.03 23.73
C GLY A 150 -4.47 22.33 23.24
N GLU A 151 -3.14 22.42 23.25
CA GLU A 151 -2.38 23.61 22.83
C GLU A 151 -2.15 23.67 21.30
N LEU A 152 -2.42 22.58 20.57
CA LEU A 152 -2.32 22.52 19.11
C LEU A 152 -3.70 22.71 18.46
N LYS A 153 -3.74 23.34 17.28
CA LYS A 153 -4.98 23.54 16.49
C LYS A 153 -4.83 22.89 15.13
N ASN A 154 -5.73 21.97 14.78
CA ASN A 154 -5.76 21.24 13.50
C ASN A 154 -4.49 20.40 13.18
N GLU A 155 -3.59 20.23 14.15
CA GLU A 155 -2.37 19.41 14.07
C GLU A 155 -2.23 18.49 15.30
N GLU A 156 -3.34 18.08 15.90
CA GLU A 156 -3.37 17.19 17.06
C GLU A 156 -2.76 15.82 16.73
N VAL A 157 -2.01 15.26 17.68
CA VAL A 157 -1.47 13.89 17.60
C VAL A 157 -2.61 12.93 17.91
N SER A 158 -2.98 12.08 16.95
CA SER A 158 -4.09 11.14 17.13
C SER A 158 -3.75 10.00 18.11
N LYS A 159 -4.79 9.35 18.65
CA LYS A 159 -4.65 8.16 19.49
C LYS A 159 -3.85 7.06 18.78
N ALA A 160 -4.10 6.85 17.49
CA ALA A 160 -3.35 5.91 16.66
C ALA A 160 -1.85 6.25 16.54
N GLN A 161 -1.51 7.54 16.42
CA GLN A 161 -0.10 7.98 16.45
C GLN A 161 0.56 7.74 17.80
N LEU A 162 -0.14 8.07 18.90
CA LEU A 162 0.36 7.80 20.26
C LEU A 162 0.62 6.31 20.48
N GLY A 163 -0.34 5.45 20.14
CA GLY A 163 -0.22 4.01 20.28
C GLY A 163 0.95 3.41 19.48
N ALA A 164 1.05 3.74 18.20
CA ALA A 164 2.14 3.28 17.34
C ALA A 164 3.52 3.82 17.77
N PHE A 165 3.60 5.08 18.22
CA PHE A 165 4.86 5.68 18.69
C PHE A 165 5.31 5.06 20.01
N PHE A 166 4.45 5.01 21.02
CA PHE A 166 4.83 4.49 22.34
C PHE A 166 5.07 2.98 22.30
N ALA A 167 4.30 2.18 21.55
CA ALA A 167 4.59 0.76 21.39
C ALA A 167 6.00 0.53 20.80
N ALA A 168 6.41 1.38 19.84
CA ALA A 168 7.74 1.33 19.28
C ALA A 168 8.82 1.71 20.31
N MET A 169 8.58 2.71 21.17
CA MET A 169 9.52 3.06 22.24
C MET A 169 9.63 1.92 23.26
N THR A 170 8.53 1.32 23.70
CA THR A 170 8.48 0.21 24.67
C THR A 170 9.22 -1.03 24.17
N ILE A 171 8.88 -1.52 22.97
CA ILE A 171 9.50 -2.73 22.39
C ILE A 171 11.01 -2.49 22.16
N ARG A 172 11.40 -1.29 21.73
CA ARG A 172 12.82 -0.92 21.57
C ARG A 172 13.58 -0.91 22.89
N ALA A 173 12.96 -0.55 24.01
CA ALA A 173 13.60 -0.59 25.32
C ALA A 173 13.75 -2.02 25.85
N ASN A 174 12.74 -2.86 25.63
CA ASN A 174 12.66 -4.20 26.22
C ASN A 174 13.41 -5.28 25.43
N ALA A 175 13.20 -5.35 24.11
CA ALA A 175 13.46 -6.57 23.33
C ALA A 175 14.46 -6.40 22.18
N PHE A 176 14.76 -5.16 21.76
CA PHE A 176 15.61 -4.93 20.59
C PHE A 176 17.12 -5.00 20.93
N PRO A 177 17.98 -5.36 19.95
CA PRO A 177 19.43 -5.28 20.10
C PRO A 177 19.91 -3.84 20.34
N GLU A 178 21.00 -3.67 21.11
CA GLU A 178 21.56 -2.38 21.55
C GLU A 178 21.58 -1.29 20.46
N ALA A 179 22.01 -1.63 19.23
CA ALA A 179 22.10 -0.72 18.10
C ALA A 179 20.74 -0.10 17.64
N THR A 180 19.61 -0.68 18.03
CA THR A 180 18.25 -0.20 17.71
C THR A 180 17.38 0.08 18.93
N GLN A 181 17.92 -0.08 20.15
CA GLN A 181 17.36 0.45 21.40
C GLN A 181 17.37 1.99 21.40
N TRP A 182 17.00 2.62 22.52
CA TRP A 182 17.00 4.08 22.63
C TRP A 182 18.41 4.65 22.49
N SER A 183 18.52 5.82 21.85
CA SER A 183 19.72 6.64 21.92
C SER A 183 19.86 7.30 23.30
N GLU A 184 21.05 7.82 23.61
CA GLU A 184 21.24 8.67 24.80
C GLU A 184 20.36 9.92 24.75
N GLY A 185 20.16 10.48 23.56
CA GLY A 185 19.26 11.63 23.35
C GLY A 185 17.79 11.31 23.59
N GLU A 186 17.32 10.12 23.20
CA GLU A 186 15.97 9.63 23.52
C GLU A 186 15.82 9.37 25.02
N ARG A 187 16.79 8.72 25.68
CA ARG A 187 16.81 8.56 27.15
C ARG A 187 16.74 9.91 27.87
N HIS A 188 17.56 10.88 27.45
CA HIS A 188 17.58 12.22 28.05
C HIS A 188 16.25 12.95 27.85
N ALA A 189 15.71 12.98 26.63
CA ALA A 189 14.44 13.63 26.33
C ALA A 189 13.27 13.01 27.12
N MET A 190 13.25 11.66 27.25
CA MET A 190 12.24 10.96 28.04
C MET A 190 12.35 11.31 29.52
N SER A 191 13.56 11.34 30.09
CA SER A 191 13.76 11.68 31.51
C SER A 191 13.25 13.07 31.92
N ILE A 192 13.23 14.02 30.98
CA ILE A 192 12.74 15.38 31.19
C ILE A 192 11.23 15.50 30.95
N LEU A 193 10.70 14.85 29.92
CA LEU A 193 9.33 15.08 29.45
C LEU A 193 8.33 14.05 29.98
N TRP A 194 8.75 12.81 30.28
CA TRP A 194 7.86 11.77 30.80
C TRP A 194 7.10 12.17 32.08
N PRO A 195 7.71 12.81 33.09
CA PRO A 195 6.99 13.26 34.29
C PRO A 195 5.86 14.27 34.02
N ARG A 196 5.92 14.98 32.89
CA ARG A 196 4.86 15.91 32.43
C ARG A 196 3.85 15.21 31.53
N LEU A 197 4.28 14.25 30.72
CA LEU A 197 3.44 13.45 29.83
C LEU A 197 2.50 12.52 30.63
N VAL A 198 3.01 11.79 31.62
CA VAL A 198 2.22 10.85 32.45
C VAL A 198 1.07 11.52 33.22
N GLN A 199 1.12 12.86 33.39
CA GLN A 199 0.06 13.64 34.03
C GLN A 199 -1.10 14.01 33.10
N VAL A 200 -0.90 13.94 31.76
CA VAL A 200 -1.89 14.39 30.76
C VAL A 200 -2.24 13.33 29.72
N LEU A 201 -1.44 12.27 29.59
CA LEU A 201 -1.71 11.18 28.66
C LEU A 201 -2.87 10.29 29.16
N PRO A 202 -3.71 9.78 28.25
CA PRO A 202 -4.69 8.74 28.55
C PRO A 202 -4.07 7.46 29.15
N GLN A 203 -4.82 6.76 30.02
CA GLN A 203 -4.31 5.59 30.76
C GLN A 203 -3.87 4.43 29.84
N ASP A 204 -4.57 4.22 28.73
CA ASP A 204 -4.23 3.26 27.68
C ASP A 204 -2.88 3.60 27.03
N VAL A 205 -2.60 4.89 26.79
CA VAL A 205 -1.29 5.33 26.26
C VAL A 205 -0.19 5.18 27.31
N ILE A 206 -0.47 5.44 28.57
CA ILE A 206 0.48 5.21 29.68
C ILE A 206 0.80 3.72 29.81
N PHE A 207 -0.20 2.84 29.68
CA PHE A 207 -0.01 1.39 29.62
C PHE A 207 0.85 0.95 28.43
N ILE A 208 0.60 1.47 27.23
CA ILE A 208 1.40 1.12 26.04
C ILE A 208 2.87 1.54 26.22
N ALA A 209 3.09 2.71 26.82
CA ALA A 209 4.42 3.27 27.07
C ALA A 209 5.18 2.55 28.19
N ASP A 210 4.49 2.13 29.25
CA ASP A 210 5.14 1.55 30.43
C ASP A 210 4.29 0.42 31.06
N PRO A 211 4.09 -0.72 30.35
CA PRO A 211 3.14 -1.76 30.75
C PRO A 211 3.44 -2.37 32.12
N GLU A 212 4.72 -2.41 32.50
CA GLU A 212 5.20 -2.95 33.79
C GLU A 212 5.63 -1.86 34.78
N GLY A 213 5.55 -0.57 34.42
CA GLY A 213 5.84 0.56 35.31
C GLY A 213 7.33 0.76 35.63
N THR A 214 8.23 0.31 34.77
CA THR A 214 9.70 0.31 34.98
C THR A 214 10.51 0.86 33.82
N ILE A 215 9.89 1.24 32.70
CA ILE A 215 10.58 1.54 31.44
C ILE A 215 10.82 3.05 31.26
N MET A 216 9.80 3.87 31.53
CA MET A 216 9.79 5.26 31.10
C MET A 216 10.30 6.25 32.15
N GLY A 217 10.38 5.83 33.43
CA GLY A 217 10.85 6.69 34.52
C GLY A 217 10.45 6.17 35.91
N PRO A 218 10.16 7.06 36.88
CA PRO A 218 9.67 6.67 38.20
C PRO A 218 8.37 5.86 38.10
N CYS A 219 8.25 4.84 38.95
CA CYS A 219 7.23 3.81 38.80
C CYS A 219 5.79 4.37 38.82
N SER A 220 5.07 4.16 37.72
CA SER A 220 3.64 4.43 37.61
C SER A 220 2.87 3.16 37.88
N SER A 221 1.88 3.22 38.77
CA SER A 221 0.97 2.09 39.01
C SER A 221 -0.03 1.88 37.86
N ILE A 222 -0.19 2.83 36.95
CA ILE A 222 -1.22 2.79 35.89
C ILE A 222 -0.98 1.61 34.94
N GLY A 223 0.23 1.46 34.39
CA GLY A 223 0.54 0.41 33.42
C GLY A 223 0.27 -1.00 33.94
N PRO A 224 0.85 -1.42 35.09
CA PRO A 224 0.63 -2.74 35.66
C PRO A 224 -0.85 -3.08 35.97
N HIS A 225 -1.65 -2.08 36.34
CA HIS A 225 -3.05 -2.27 36.72
C HIS A 225 -4.04 -2.00 35.57
N PHE A 226 -3.58 -1.55 34.40
CA PHE A 226 -4.45 -1.33 33.25
C PHE A 226 -4.90 -2.66 32.64
N VAL A 227 -6.22 -2.80 32.51
CA VAL A 227 -6.90 -3.98 31.96
C VAL A 227 -7.81 -3.65 30.76
N GLY A 228 -7.91 -2.38 30.35
CA GLY A 228 -8.85 -1.96 29.31
C GLY A 228 -10.32 -1.88 29.78
N HIS A 229 -11.18 -1.33 28.93
CA HIS A 229 -12.60 -1.15 29.20
C HIS A 229 -13.45 -2.15 28.41
N GLY A 230 -14.03 -3.12 29.12
CA GLY A 230 -14.89 -4.16 28.52
C GLY A 230 -14.10 -5.31 27.89
N ALA A 231 -14.81 -6.38 27.52
CA ALA A 231 -14.21 -7.66 27.17
C ALA A 231 -13.22 -7.60 25.98
N ALA A 232 -13.52 -6.80 24.95
CA ALA A 232 -12.66 -6.62 23.78
C ALA A 232 -11.33 -5.96 24.13
N GLU A 233 -11.36 -4.84 24.88
CA GLU A 233 -10.13 -4.19 25.34
C GLU A 233 -9.37 -5.08 26.34
N MET A 234 -10.05 -5.84 27.20
CA MET A 234 -9.38 -6.80 28.09
C MET A 234 -8.59 -7.87 27.33
N ARG A 235 -9.16 -8.43 26.25
CA ARG A 235 -8.44 -9.38 25.38
C ARG A 235 -7.26 -8.71 24.67
N LEU A 236 -7.48 -7.51 24.13
CA LEU A 236 -6.46 -6.72 23.43
C LEU A 236 -5.30 -6.32 24.36
N VAL A 237 -5.58 -5.91 25.59
CA VAL A 237 -4.57 -5.53 26.61
C VAL A 237 -3.77 -6.75 27.07
N GLY A 238 -4.43 -7.90 27.27
CA GLY A 238 -3.74 -9.16 27.56
C GLY A 238 -2.73 -9.53 26.46
N ALA A 239 -3.18 -9.52 25.20
CA ALA A 239 -2.33 -9.78 24.04
C ALA A 239 -1.21 -8.72 23.86
N LEU A 240 -1.50 -7.44 24.15
CA LEU A 240 -0.54 -6.35 24.09
C LEU A 240 0.62 -6.51 25.07
N ARG A 241 0.42 -7.09 26.27
CA ARG A 241 1.53 -7.32 27.22
C ARG A 241 2.61 -8.22 26.62
N GLU A 242 2.23 -9.30 25.97
CA GLU A 242 3.18 -10.17 25.27
C GLU A 242 3.84 -9.46 24.08
N VAL A 243 3.06 -8.77 23.25
CA VAL A 243 3.57 -8.05 22.08
C VAL A 243 4.56 -6.95 22.47
N LEU A 244 4.27 -6.17 23.52
CA LEU A 244 5.14 -5.09 24.04
C LEU A 244 6.40 -5.62 24.75
N ALA A 245 6.39 -6.88 25.17
CA ALA A 245 7.58 -7.60 25.66
C ALA A 245 8.42 -8.22 24.52
N GLY A 246 8.02 -8.07 23.26
CA GLY A 246 8.71 -8.65 22.10
C GLY A 246 8.26 -10.07 21.73
N GLY A 247 7.17 -10.58 22.31
CA GLY A 247 6.62 -11.92 22.08
C GLY A 247 5.74 -12.07 20.83
N HIS A 248 5.16 -13.26 20.66
CA HIS A 248 4.41 -13.67 19.47
C HIS A 248 3.18 -14.50 19.82
N LEU A 249 2.02 -14.03 19.37
CA LEU A 249 0.74 -14.58 19.80
C LEU A 249 0.35 -15.88 19.06
N GLY A 250 -0.57 -16.64 19.65
CA GLY A 250 -1.23 -17.78 19.04
C GLY A 250 -2.22 -17.39 17.93
N TYR A 251 -2.60 -18.38 17.10
CA TYR A 251 -3.55 -18.18 16.01
C TYR A 251 -4.94 -17.72 16.52
N GLU A 252 -5.46 -18.39 17.54
CA GLU A 252 -6.79 -18.11 18.11
C GLU A 252 -6.82 -16.77 18.86
N GLU A 253 -5.70 -16.39 19.48
CA GLU A 253 -5.56 -15.11 20.19
C GLU A 253 -5.60 -13.93 19.22
N VAL A 254 -4.82 -13.97 18.13
CA VAL A 254 -4.86 -12.92 17.11
C VAL A 254 -6.22 -12.88 16.42
N GLN A 255 -6.79 -14.04 16.05
CA GLN A 255 -8.12 -14.08 15.42
C GLN A 255 -9.22 -13.55 16.36
N GLY A 256 -9.16 -13.91 17.64
CA GLY A 256 -10.07 -13.45 18.67
C GLY A 256 -9.92 -11.97 18.99
N VAL A 257 -8.71 -11.41 18.98
CA VAL A 257 -8.51 -9.96 19.10
C VAL A 257 -9.12 -9.24 17.89
N LEU A 258 -8.79 -9.66 16.67
CA LEU A 258 -9.28 -8.98 15.46
C LEU A 258 -10.80 -8.95 15.35
N ARG A 259 -11.48 -10.05 15.68
CA ARG A 259 -12.95 -10.16 15.65
C ARG A 259 -13.66 -9.35 16.74
N ASP A 260 -13.01 -9.12 17.88
CA ASP A 260 -13.59 -8.33 18.98
C ASP A 260 -13.42 -6.81 18.76
N VAL A 261 -12.45 -6.39 17.94
CA VAL A 261 -12.04 -4.97 17.80
C VAL A 261 -12.35 -4.35 16.44
N LEU A 262 -12.93 -5.10 15.51
CA LEU A 262 -13.31 -4.65 14.16
C LEU A 262 -14.76 -5.07 13.85
N PRO A 263 -15.49 -4.31 13.01
CA PRO A 263 -15.08 -3.08 12.29
C PRO A 263 -14.92 -1.85 13.20
N LEU A 264 -14.09 -0.89 12.78
CA LEU A 264 -14.09 0.46 13.35
C LEU A 264 -15.30 1.25 12.80
N ASN A 265 -16.41 1.26 13.53
CA ASN A 265 -17.63 1.98 13.16
C ASN A 265 -17.72 3.36 13.84
N PRO A 266 -17.51 4.48 13.10
CA PRO A 266 -17.63 5.83 13.67
C PRO A 266 -19.07 6.32 13.81
N GLU A 267 -20.05 5.69 13.15
CA GLU A 267 -21.45 6.15 13.06
C GLU A 267 -22.46 5.26 13.81
N ASP A 268 -21.99 4.23 14.54
CA ASP A 268 -22.86 3.31 15.28
C ASP A 268 -22.52 3.30 16.78
N ASP A 269 -23.39 3.91 17.59
CA ASP A 269 -23.28 4.00 19.05
C ASP A 269 -23.44 2.64 19.76
N THR A 270 -23.86 1.58 19.05
CA THR A 270 -23.94 0.21 19.59
C THR A 270 -22.65 -0.60 19.41
N SER A 271 -21.70 -0.11 18.61
CA SER A 271 -20.43 -0.79 18.37
C SER A 271 -19.45 -0.69 19.54
N VAL A 272 -18.59 -1.70 19.70
CA VAL A 272 -17.57 -1.72 20.75
C VAL A 272 -16.48 -0.71 20.43
N LYS A 273 -16.52 0.46 21.07
CA LYS A 273 -15.54 1.54 20.90
C LYS A 273 -14.20 1.20 21.56
N VAL A 274 -13.39 0.39 20.88
CA VAL A 274 -12.01 0.07 21.25
C VAL A 274 -11.10 1.26 21.01
N SER A 275 -10.13 1.50 21.90
CA SER A 275 -9.15 2.55 21.72
C SER A 275 -8.25 2.31 20.51
N GLU A 276 -8.25 3.27 19.59
CA GLU A 276 -7.31 3.35 18.47
C GLU A 276 -5.83 3.30 18.93
N SER A 277 -5.52 3.72 20.16
CA SER A 277 -4.15 3.66 20.67
C SER A 277 -3.72 2.20 20.89
N LEU A 278 -4.56 1.39 21.55
CA LEU A 278 -4.33 -0.03 21.79
C LEU A 278 -4.26 -0.80 20.47
N LEU A 279 -5.19 -0.53 19.54
CA LEU A 279 -5.20 -1.21 18.24
C LEU A 279 -3.99 -0.83 17.37
N ALA A 280 -3.59 0.44 17.35
CA ALA A 280 -2.38 0.87 16.65
C ALA A 280 -1.12 0.27 17.27
N ALA A 281 -1.03 0.22 18.60
CA ALA A 281 0.05 -0.43 19.33
C ALA A 281 0.15 -1.92 19.00
N PHE A 282 -0.98 -2.62 18.88
CA PHE A 282 -1.04 -4.05 18.58
C PHE A 282 -0.54 -4.34 17.16
N LEU A 283 -1.10 -3.64 16.16
CA LEU A 283 -0.70 -3.80 14.76
C LEU A 283 0.76 -3.43 14.51
N ILE A 284 1.29 -2.38 15.16
CA ILE A 284 2.69 -1.96 15.01
C ILE A 284 3.64 -2.81 15.85
N GLY A 285 3.23 -3.27 17.03
CA GLY A 285 4.04 -4.13 17.87
C GLY A 285 4.33 -5.48 17.21
N GLN A 286 3.30 -6.18 16.73
CA GLN A 286 3.51 -7.42 15.96
C GLN A 286 4.35 -7.18 14.70
N ARG A 287 4.16 -6.03 14.03
CA ARG A 287 5.00 -5.64 12.88
C ARG A 287 6.47 -5.45 13.24
N MET A 288 6.74 -4.92 14.43
CA MET A 288 8.11 -4.70 14.93
C MET A 288 8.77 -5.99 15.39
N ASN A 289 8.01 -6.91 15.98
CA ASN A 289 8.52 -8.23 16.41
C ASN A 289 8.83 -9.17 15.22
N ARG A 290 8.34 -8.85 14.01
CA ARG A 290 8.36 -9.67 12.78
C ARG A 290 7.36 -10.82 12.87
N GLU A 291 6.25 -10.66 12.18
CA GLU A 291 5.11 -11.56 12.24
C GLU A 291 5.47 -13.01 11.89
N ILE A 292 5.05 -13.97 12.72
CA ILE A 292 5.24 -15.40 12.45
C ILE A 292 4.04 -16.03 11.74
N ASP A 293 4.26 -17.19 11.11
CA ASP A 293 3.26 -17.91 10.29
C ASP A 293 1.87 -18.05 10.93
N ARG A 294 1.79 -18.31 12.25
CA ARG A 294 0.51 -18.48 12.96
C ARG A 294 -0.25 -17.16 13.12
N GLU A 295 0.46 -16.05 13.32
CA GLU A 295 -0.11 -14.70 13.39
C GLU A 295 -0.58 -14.27 11.99
N LEU A 296 0.27 -14.43 10.97
CA LEU A 296 -0.09 -14.12 9.58
C LEU A 296 -1.28 -14.97 9.08
N LYS A 297 -1.36 -16.24 9.48
CA LYS A 297 -2.52 -17.10 9.20
C LYS A 297 -3.78 -16.55 9.88
N ALA A 298 -3.71 -16.09 11.12
CA ALA A 298 -4.86 -15.49 11.80
C ALA A 298 -5.33 -14.21 11.09
N TYR A 299 -4.41 -13.30 10.79
CA TYR A 299 -4.68 -12.10 9.97
C TYR A 299 -5.22 -12.39 8.57
N CYS A 300 -4.95 -13.57 8.00
CA CYS A 300 -5.43 -13.95 6.68
C CYS A 300 -6.87 -14.48 6.72
N LEU A 301 -7.22 -15.26 7.74
CA LEU A 301 -8.48 -16.03 7.82
C LEU A 301 -9.52 -15.42 8.78
N ALA A 302 -9.19 -14.36 9.52
CA ALA A 302 -10.07 -13.82 10.59
C ALA A 302 -11.47 -13.39 10.10
N PHE A 303 -11.59 -12.95 8.85
CA PHE A 303 -12.82 -12.39 8.26
C PHE A 303 -13.30 -13.16 7.01
N ASP A 304 -12.83 -14.40 6.82
CA ASP A 304 -13.26 -15.27 5.71
C ASP A 304 -14.78 -15.53 5.67
N ASP A 305 -15.42 -15.40 6.83
CA ASP A 305 -16.84 -15.65 7.08
C ASP A 305 -17.66 -14.36 7.31
N GLU A 306 -17.05 -13.17 7.23
CA GLU A 306 -17.71 -11.87 7.52
C GLU A 306 -18.97 -11.64 6.68
N LEU A 307 -18.93 -12.05 5.40
CA LEU A 307 -20.05 -11.94 4.46
C LEU A 307 -20.66 -13.31 4.11
N GLY A 308 -20.39 -14.34 4.92
CA GLY A 308 -20.74 -15.72 4.63
C GLY A 308 -19.74 -16.41 3.69
N SER A 309 -20.13 -17.55 3.11
CA SER A 309 -19.25 -18.33 2.24
C SER A 309 -19.01 -17.65 0.89
N PRO A 310 -17.76 -17.56 0.40
CA PRO A 310 -17.47 -17.01 -0.92
C PRO A 310 -18.26 -17.70 -2.05
N PRO A 311 -18.85 -16.94 -2.99
CA PRO A 311 -19.56 -17.51 -4.13
C PRO A 311 -18.62 -18.31 -5.03
N ILE A 312 -19.14 -19.36 -5.65
CA ILE A 312 -18.37 -20.29 -6.50
C ILE A 312 -18.74 -20.06 -7.97
N ALA A 313 -17.78 -19.58 -8.76
CA ALA A 313 -17.90 -19.38 -10.21
C ALA A 313 -17.70 -20.68 -11.00
N ASP A 314 -18.52 -20.88 -12.03
CA ASP A 314 -18.45 -22.01 -12.97
C ASP A 314 -17.42 -21.77 -14.09
N VAL A 315 -16.16 -21.55 -13.68
CA VAL A 315 -15.02 -21.28 -14.57
C VAL A 315 -13.96 -22.36 -14.46
N ARG A 316 -13.28 -22.67 -15.58
CA ARG A 316 -12.27 -23.74 -15.65
C ARG A 316 -11.02 -23.47 -14.81
N SER A 317 -10.68 -22.21 -14.59
CA SER A 317 -9.60 -21.77 -13.70
C SER A 317 -9.87 -20.35 -13.22
N LEU A 318 -9.32 -20.01 -12.06
CA LEU A 318 -9.40 -18.65 -11.50
C LEU A 318 -8.09 -18.29 -10.82
N THR A 319 -7.47 -17.20 -11.29
CA THR A 319 -6.25 -16.65 -10.69
C THR A 319 -6.58 -15.39 -9.89
N HIS A 320 -6.30 -15.41 -8.59
CA HIS A 320 -6.42 -14.26 -7.68
C HIS A 320 -5.15 -13.42 -7.71
N TYR A 321 -5.28 -12.11 -7.93
CA TYR A 321 -4.16 -11.17 -8.05
C TYR A 321 -4.05 -10.26 -6.82
N GLY A 322 -3.12 -10.62 -5.93
CA GLY A 322 -2.80 -9.91 -4.69
C GLY A 322 -1.66 -8.90 -4.84
N GLU A 323 -1.91 -7.81 -5.55
CA GLU A 323 -1.00 -6.66 -5.59
C GLU A 323 -0.88 -5.99 -4.20
N PRO A 324 0.21 -5.24 -3.91
CA PRO A 324 0.20 -4.30 -2.80
C PRO A 324 -0.93 -3.27 -2.95
N TYR A 325 -1.77 -3.17 -1.92
CA TYR A 325 -2.92 -2.26 -1.87
C TYR A 325 -2.51 -0.78 -1.81
N ASP A 326 -1.27 -0.48 -1.39
CA ASP A 326 -0.70 0.88 -1.41
C ASP A 326 -0.24 1.35 -2.81
N GLY A 327 -0.41 0.51 -3.83
CA GLY A 327 -0.26 0.87 -5.25
C GLY A 327 1.19 1.12 -5.70
N ASN A 328 1.39 1.47 -6.96
CA ASN A 328 2.72 1.80 -7.52
C ASN A 328 2.90 3.30 -7.74
N THR A 329 4.10 3.83 -7.52
CA THR A 329 4.39 5.27 -7.68
C THR A 329 5.15 5.64 -8.94
N ARG A 330 6.12 4.85 -9.41
CA ARG A 330 6.97 5.25 -10.54
C ARG A 330 6.67 4.51 -11.84
N PHE A 331 6.26 3.24 -11.74
CA PHE A 331 6.27 2.30 -12.87
C PHE A 331 4.87 1.84 -13.30
N LEU A 332 4.76 1.41 -14.56
CA LEU A 332 3.57 0.79 -15.13
C LEU A 332 3.11 -0.41 -14.30
N ARG A 333 1.82 -0.41 -13.96
CA ARG A 333 1.13 -1.47 -13.23
C ARG A 333 0.29 -2.26 -14.21
N SER A 334 0.89 -3.32 -14.77
CA SER A 334 0.37 -4.07 -15.92
C SER A 334 -0.79 -5.02 -15.58
N THR A 335 -1.06 -5.26 -14.30
CA THR A 335 -1.88 -6.37 -13.80
C THR A 335 -3.34 -6.34 -14.30
N LEU A 336 -3.96 -5.16 -14.39
CA LEU A 336 -5.30 -5.01 -14.98
C LEU A 336 -5.34 -5.45 -16.46
N PHE A 337 -4.35 -5.04 -17.24
CA PHE A 337 -4.26 -5.36 -18.66
C PHE A 337 -3.88 -6.83 -18.88
N VAL A 338 -3.05 -7.40 -18.00
CA VAL A 338 -2.74 -8.84 -17.96
C VAL A 338 -3.99 -9.67 -17.68
N ALA A 339 -4.87 -9.25 -16.78
CA ALA A 339 -6.15 -9.95 -16.54
C ALA A 339 -7.05 -9.97 -17.78
N ALA A 340 -7.17 -8.84 -18.49
CA ALA A 340 -7.94 -8.76 -19.74
C ALA A 340 -7.36 -9.66 -20.85
N VAL A 341 -6.03 -9.75 -20.96
CA VAL A 341 -5.33 -10.66 -21.88
C VAL A 341 -5.55 -12.13 -21.52
N ARG A 342 -5.44 -12.49 -20.23
CA ARG A 342 -5.61 -13.87 -19.75
C ARG A 342 -7.01 -14.41 -19.95
N ALA A 343 -8.01 -13.54 -19.77
CA ALA A 343 -9.39 -13.90 -20.05
C ALA A 343 -9.62 -14.27 -21.53
N CYS A 344 -8.85 -13.75 -22.50
CA CYS A 344 -9.00 -14.08 -23.93
C CYS A 344 -8.84 -15.55 -24.29
N TYR A 345 -8.17 -16.32 -23.45
CA TYR A 345 -7.98 -17.77 -23.58
C TYR A 345 -8.45 -18.49 -22.32
N ASP A 346 -9.50 -17.97 -21.68
CA ASP A 346 -10.28 -18.59 -20.60
C ASP A 346 -9.51 -18.84 -19.27
N GLU A 347 -8.40 -18.13 -19.03
CA GLU A 347 -7.78 -18.07 -17.69
C GLU A 347 -8.42 -16.93 -16.89
N SER A 348 -9.56 -17.20 -16.24
CA SER A 348 -10.31 -16.15 -15.54
C SER A 348 -9.51 -15.53 -14.39
N CYS A 349 -9.69 -14.22 -14.16
CA CYS A 349 -8.86 -13.44 -13.24
C CYS A 349 -9.69 -12.62 -12.24
N LEU A 350 -9.44 -12.80 -10.94
CA LEU A 350 -10.00 -11.95 -9.90
C LEU A 350 -8.92 -10.98 -9.38
N LEU A 351 -9.06 -9.71 -9.73
CA LEU A 351 -8.29 -8.62 -9.15
C LEU A 351 -8.94 -8.21 -7.82
N HIS A 352 -8.14 -7.91 -6.79
CA HIS A 352 -8.68 -7.34 -5.55
C HIS A 352 -7.77 -6.27 -4.97
N GLY A 353 -8.37 -5.28 -4.30
CA GLY A 353 -7.66 -4.07 -3.88
C GLY A 353 -8.52 -3.05 -3.19
N VAL A 354 -8.06 -1.80 -3.20
CA VAL A 354 -8.81 -0.61 -2.76
C VAL A 354 -8.52 0.56 -3.69
N GLU A 355 -9.36 1.60 -3.61
CA GLU A 355 -9.12 2.88 -4.30
C GLU A 355 -7.89 3.63 -3.73
N TRP A 356 -7.60 3.49 -2.44
CA TRP A 356 -6.43 4.10 -1.82
C TRP A 356 -6.03 3.39 -0.51
N MET A 357 -4.72 3.23 -0.28
CA MET A 357 -4.18 2.71 0.98
C MET A 357 -2.87 3.43 1.37
N PRO A 358 -2.69 3.83 2.64
CA PRO A 358 -1.40 4.21 3.22
C PRO A 358 -0.33 3.10 3.13
N PRO A 359 0.98 3.41 3.18
CA PRO A 359 1.57 4.69 3.59
C PRO A 359 2.24 5.49 2.46
N LYS A 360 2.10 5.05 1.20
CA LYS A 360 2.68 5.72 0.01
C LYS A 360 1.98 7.05 -0.26
N TYR A 361 2.41 8.08 0.46
CA TYR A 361 2.13 9.49 0.15
C TYR A 361 3.32 10.38 0.46
N ILE A 362 3.56 11.35 -0.43
CA ILE A 362 4.49 12.45 -0.24
C ILE A 362 3.65 13.73 -0.15
N LEU A 363 3.72 14.40 0.99
CA LEU A 363 3.46 15.84 1.04
C LEU A 363 4.74 16.50 0.51
N HIS A 364 4.64 17.31 -0.55
CA HIS A 364 5.76 18.15 -0.94
C HIS A 364 6.11 19.07 0.24
N ALA A 365 7.36 18.97 0.71
CA ALA A 365 7.91 19.97 1.61
C ALA A 365 8.05 21.27 0.81
N ILE A 366 7.03 22.12 0.88
CA ILE A 366 7.13 23.51 0.47
C ILE A 366 8.20 24.12 1.38
N ASN A 367 9.30 24.57 0.80
CA ASN A 367 10.30 25.37 1.53
C ASN A 367 9.59 26.57 2.15
N PHE A 368 9.97 26.93 3.38
CA PHE A 368 9.23 27.84 4.27
C PHE A 368 9.14 29.32 3.80
N SER A 369 9.36 29.61 2.52
CA SER A 369 9.48 30.95 1.93
C SER A 369 8.56 31.25 0.74
N GLU A 370 7.88 30.27 0.11
CA GLU A 370 7.03 30.54 -1.07
C GLU A 370 5.61 29.94 -0.94
N ILE A 371 4.68 30.75 -0.44
CA ILE A 371 3.26 30.42 -0.31
C ILE A 371 2.54 30.78 -1.61
N SER A 372 2.47 29.84 -2.56
CA SER A 372 1.44 29.77 -3.62
C SER A 372 1.60 28.51 -4.49
N GLY A 373 1.23 27.34 -3.99
CA GLY A 373 1.25 26.12 -4.82
C GLY A 373 0.75 24.85 -4.13
N TYR A 374 -0.35 24.31 -4.64
CA TYR A 374 -0.92 22.96 -4.41
C TYR A 374 -0.22 22.04 -3.38
N GLN A 375 -0.86 21.85 -2.22
CA GLN A 375 -0.65 20.67 -1.38
C GLN A 375 -1.31 19.44 -2.03
N GLY A 376 -0.67 18.89 -3.06
CA GLY A 376 -1.12 17.67 -3.73
C GLY A 376 -0.89 16.44 -2.85
N PHE A 377 -1.96 15.75 -2.46
CA PHE A 377 -1.89 14.43 -1.84
C PHE A 377 -1.58 13.39 -2.92
N GLN A 378 -0.50 12.61 -2.76
CA GLN A 378 0.02 11.75 -3.84
C GLN A 378 0.10 10.27 -3.46
N GLY A 379 -0.99 9.53 -3.69
CA GLY A 379 -1.06 8.08 -3.47
C GLY A 379 -0.22 7.23 -4.43
N GLY A 380 -0.16 5.93 -4.19
CA GLY A 380 0.20 4.95 -5.23
C GLY A 380 -1.01 4.62 -6.12
N ILE A 381 -0.72 4.24 -7.37
CA ILE A 381 -1.72 3.84 -8.37
C ILE A 381 -2.20 2.41 -8.09
N THR A 382 -3.51 2.20 -8.00
CA THR A 382 -4.16 0.89 -7.80
C THR A 382 -5.13 0.55 -8.94
N GLU A 383 -5.46 -0.73 -9.11
CA GLU A 383 -6.47 -1.23 -10.06
C GLU A 383 -7.82 -0.51 -9.89
N GLY A 384 -8.23 -0.28 -8.64
CA GLY A 384 -9.47 0.44 -8.32
C GLY A 384 -9.45 1.88 -8.84
N GLN A 385 -8.31 2.58 -8.80
CA GLN A 385 -8.19 3.91 -9.41
C GLN A 385 -8.23 3.84 -10.93
N LEU A 386 -7.54 2.88 -11.55
CA LEU A 386 -7.54 2.71 -13.01
C LEU A 386 -8.96 2.46 -13.53
N LEU A 387 -9.66 1.48 -12.93
CA LEU A 387 -11.02 1.11 -13.30
C LEU A 387 -12.03 2.24 -13.08
N LYS A 388 -11.98 2.90 -11.91
CA LYS A 388 -12.86 4.03 -11.60
C LYS A 388 -12.63 5.23 -12.53
N PHE A 389 -11.39 5.48 -12.96
CA PHE A 389 -11.09 6.54 -13.93
C PHE A 389 -11.56 6.20 -15.35
N MET A 390 -11.51 4.93 -15.75
CA MET A 390 -12.09 4.45 -17.01
C MET A 390 -13.63 4.29 -16.95
N GLY A 391 -14.27 4.76 -15.88
CA GLY A 391 -15.73 4.75 -15.72
C GLY A 391 -16.35 3.41 -15.32
N ALA A 392 -15.58 2.41 -14.90
CA ALA A 392 -16.13 1.14 -14.41
C ALA A 392 -16.72 1.26 -12.99
N ASN A 393 -17.75 0.46 -12.71
CA ASN A 393 -18.24 0.29 -11.35
C ASN A 393 -17.18 -0.46 -10.50
N THR A 394 -16.89 0.07 -9.32
CA THR A 394 -15.96 -0.51 -8.32
C THR A 394 -16.66 -0.87 -7.01
N TYR A 395 -17.99 -0.72 -6.95
CA TYR A 395 -18.89 -1.15 -5.88
C TYR A 395 -19.56 -2.48 -6.28
N LEU A 396 -18.73 -3.48 -6.56
CA LEU A 396 -19.16 -4.82 -6.92
C LEU A 396 -19.05 -5.75 -5.73
N SER A 397 -20.16 -6.36 -5.34
CA SER A 397 -20.16 -7.47 -4.39
C SER A 397 -19.43 -8.69 -4.97
N PRO A 398 -18.93 -9.62 -4.12
CA PRO A 398 -18.37 -10.88 -4.59
C PRO A 398 -19.34 -11.70 -5.48
N ALA A 399 -20.64 -11.61 -5.23
CA ALA A 399 -21.66 -12.31 -6.04
C ALA A 399 -21.79 -11.72 -7.45
N GLN A 400 -21.76 -10.39 -7.59
CA GLN A 400 -21.73 -9.73 -8.89
C GLN A 400 -20.40 -9.98 -9.63
N ALA A 401 -19.29 -10.03 -8.89
CA ALA A 401 -17.99 -10.39 -9.45
C ALA A 401 -17.96 -11.83 -10.02
N LYS A 402 -18.64 -12.80 -9.37
CA LYS A 402 -18.87 -14.14 -9.95
C LYS A 402 -19.53 -14.06 -11.33
N THR A 403 -20.60 -13.27 -11.47
CA THR A 403 -21.33 -13.16 -12.75
C THR A 403 -20.43 -12.62 -13.87
N LEU A 404 -19.54 -11.65 -13.57
CA LEU A 404 -18.59 -11.10 -14.55
C LEU A 404 -17.43 -12.07 -14.87
N LEU A 405 -17.07 -12.96 -13.95
CA LEU A 405 -16.09 -14.03 -14.19
C LEU A 405 -16.63 -15.13 -15.10
N GLU A 406 -17.94 -15.38 -15.06
CA GLU A 406 -18.65 -16.39 -15.86
C GLU A 406 -19.06 -15.89 -17.26
N ASP A 407 -19.05 -14.57 -17.51
CA ASP A 407 -19.30 -14.02 -18.86
C ASP A 407 -18.11 -14.28 -19.78
N GLU A 408 -18.34 -15.12 -20.80
CA GLU A 408 -17.36 -15.49 -21.82
C GLU A 408 -16.74 -14.29 -22.55
N ASN A 409 -17.43 -13.14 -22.64
CA ASN A 409 -16.95 -11.92 -23.28
C ASN A 409 -16.16 -11.00 -22.34
N ILE A 410 -16.01 -11.39 -21.07
CA ILE A 410 -15.35 -10.63 -20.00
C ILE A 410 -14.28 -11.51 -19.35
N GLY A 411 -14.65 -12.51 -18.55
CA GLY A 411 -13.74 -13.48 -17.92
C GLY A 411 -12.82 -12.93 -16.83
N PHE A 412 -13.00 -11.68 -16.38
CA PHE A 412 -12.25 -11.12 -15.25
C PHE A 412 -13.13 -10.18 -14.43
N ALA A 413 -12.79 -10.00 -13.15
CA ALA A 413 -13.48 -9.08 -12.26
C ALA A 413 -12.54 -8.36 -11.31
N TYR A 414 -12.98 -7.21 -10.79
CA TYR A 414 -12.33 -6.51 -9.68
C TYR A 414 -13.28 -6.43 -8.48
N VAL A 415 -12.77 -6.76 -7.29
CA VAL A 415 -13.49 -6.65 -6.01
C VAL A 415 -12.71 -5.74 -5.06
N SER A 416 -13.39 -4.70 -4.57
CA SER A 416 -12.83 -3.81 -3.55
C SER A 416 -12.91 -4.46 -2.17
N GLN A 417 -11.88 -4.31 -1.33
CA GLN A 417 -11.91 -4.73 0.08
C GLN A 417 -13.11 -4.11 0.82
N ARG A 418 -13.59 -2.94 0.39
CA ARG A 418 -14.82 -2.31 0.89
C ARG A 418 -16.06 -3.20 0.79
N GLU A 419 -16.21 -3.93 -0.32
CA GLU A 419 -17.39 -4.76 -0.61
C GLU A 419 -17.22 -6.21 -0.17
N ALA A 420 -15.97 -6.63 0.13
CA ALA A 420 -15.64 -8.02 0.45
C ALA A 420 -15.20 -8.25 1.89
N CYS A 421 -14.70 -7.23 2.58
CA CYS A 421 -14.26 -7.29 3.97
C CYS A 421 -14.30 -5.89 4.62
N PRO A 422 -15.52 -5.37 4.92
CA PRO A 422 -15.71 -4.06 5.55
C PRO A 422 -14.87 -3.85 6.82
N SER A 423 -14.70 -4.89 7.64
CA SER A 423 -13.89 -4.87 8.87
C SER A 423 -12.45 -4.46 8.60
N LEU A 424 -11.79 -5.02 7.58
CA LEU A 424 -10.43 -4.63 7.23
C LEU A 424 -10.38 -3.28 6.48
N TYR A 425 -11.42 -2.94 5.72
CA TYR A 425 -11.51 -1.64 5.05
C TYR A 425 -11.63 -0.47 6.05
N SER A 426 -12.28 -0.68 7.20
CA SER A 426 -12.43 0.32 8.28
C SER A 426 -11.08 0.85 8.81
N LEU A 427 -10.01 0.06 8.69
CA LEU A 427 -8.66 0.39 9.16
C LEU A 427 -7.91 1.42 8.31
N ILE A 428 -8.43 1.88 7.17
CA ILE A 428 -7.72 2.83 6.29
C ILE A 428 -7.28 4.11 7.03
N GLY A 429 -8.14 4.66 7.91
CA GLY A 429 -7.81 5.82 8.74
C GLY A 429 -6.67 5.52 9.71
N LEU A 430 -6.81 4.45 10.51
CA LEU A 430 -5.77 4.00 11.44
C LEU A 430 -4.42 3.77 10.72
N ARG A 431 -4.45 3.13 9.54
CA ARG A 431 -3.27 2.84 8.70
C ARG A 431 -2.54 4.08 8.20
N GLU A 432 -3.22 5.23 8.07
CA GLU A 432 -2.55 6.48 7.73
C GLU A 432 -1.74 7.01 8.91
N HIS A 433 -2.36 6.99 10.09
CA HIS A 433 -1.77 7.50 11.33
C HIS A 433 -0.64 6.63 11.88
N ILE A 434 -0.63 5.32 11.63
CA ILE A 434 0.52 4.47 12.02
C ILE A 434 1.75 4.59 11.07
N LYS A 435 1.59 5.19 9.89
CA LYS A 435 2.59 5.37 8.80
C LYS A 435 3.31 4.12 8.26
N LYS A 436 3.14 2.96 8.88
CA LYS A 436 3.80 1.70 8.52
C LYS A 436 2.79 0.71 7.96
N ARG A 437 3.31 -0.30 7.25
CA ARG A 437 2.50 -1.43 6.79
C ARG A 437 2.31 -2.39 7.98
N PRO A 438 1.08 -2.62 8.46
CA PRO A 438 0.79 -3.60 9.51
C PRO A 438 0.82 -5.04 8.95
N PRO A 439 0.69 -6.08 9.79
CA PRO A 439 0.63 -7.49 9.36
C PRO A 439 -0.35 -7.76 8.22
N LEU A 440 -1.50 -7.07 8.26
CA LEU A 440 -2.55 -7.10 7.23
C LEU A 440 -2.04 -6.80 5.81
N ALA A 441 -1.02 -5.94 5.65
CA ALA A 441 -0.45 -5.64 4.33
C ALA A 441 0.27 -6.84 3.68
N THR A 442 0.53 -7.90 4.45
CA THR A 442 1.00 -9.19 3.95
C THR A 442 -0.17 -10.10 3.61
N SER A 443 -1.14 -10.25 4.53
CA SER A 443 -2.25 -11.21 4.40
C SER A 443 -3.38 -10.77 3.45
N GLU A 444 -3.60 -9.47 3.25
CA GLU A 444 -4.64 -8.94 2.35
C GLU A 444 -4.38 -9.23 0.87
N LYS A 445 -3.17 -9.69 0.54
CA LYS A 445 -2.78 -10.16 -0.80
C LYS A 445 -3.13 -11.63 -1.08
N VAL A 446 -3.59 -12.40 -0.09
CA VAL A 446 -3.81 -13.85 -0.22
C VAL A 446 -5.26 -14.19 0.11
N GLN A 447 -6.17 -13.77 -0.76
CA GLN A 447 -7.62 -13.75 -0.53
C GLN A 447 -8.38 -14.52 -1.64
N GLN A 448 -9.53 -15.08 -1.29
CA GLN A 448 -10.42 -15.83 -2.20
C GLN A 448 -11.86 -15.31 -2.07
N PHE A 449 -12.09 -14.04 -2.39
CA PHE A 449 -13.42 -13.42 -2.28
C PHE A 449 -14.46 -14.05 -3.20
N VAL A 450 -14.03 -14.64 -4.31
CA VAL A 450 -14.80 -15.58 -5.15
C VAL A 450 -13.97 -16.85 -5.23
N ARG A 451 -14.60 -18.01 -5.40
CA ARG A 451 -13.95 -19.30 -5.65
C ARG A 451 -14.31 -19.85 -7.01
N ALA A 452 -13.58 -20.85 -7.50
CA ALA A 452 -13.92 -21.54 -8.76
C ALA A 452 -14.27 -23.01 -8.52
N ARG A 453 -15.11 -23.57 -9.41
CA ARG A 453 -15.26 -25.03 -9.56
C ARG A 453 -14.01 -25.67 -10.17
N GLY A 454 -13.33 -24.95 -11.06
CA GLY A 454 -12.08 -25.37 -11.67
C GLY A 454 -10.84 -25.04 -10.84
N ARG A 455 -9.70 -24.91 -11.52
CA ARG A 455 -8.39 -24.78 -10.88
C ARG A 455 -8.14 -23.37 -10.31
N GLU A 456 -8.19 -23.24 -8.99
CA GLU A 456 -7.84 -22.01 -8.26
C GLU A 456 -6.32 -21.80 -8.16
N SER A 457 -5.85 -20.55 -8.34
CA SER A 457 -4.45 -20.13 -8.19
C SER A 457 -4.32 -18.71 -7.59
N ILE A 458 -3.21 -18.37 -6.94
CA ILE A 458 -2.97 -17.02 -6.38
C ILE A 458 -1.60 -16.50 -6.84
N VAL A 459 -1.51 -15.22 -7.21
CA VAL A 459 -0.27 -14.50 -7.48
C VAL A 459 -0.13 -13.32 -6.51
N ALA A 460 0.94 -13.26 -5.72
CA ALA A 460 1.17 -12.20 -4.72
C ALA A 460 2.55 -11.52 -4.82
N GLY A 461 2.59 -10.22 -4.49
CA GLY A 461 3.77 -9.39 -4.71
C GLY A 461 4.57 -9.20 -3.42
N PHE A 462 5.90 -9.17 -3.50
CA PHE A 462 6.74 -8.91 -2.33
C PHE A 462 7.92 -7.97 -2.64
N TYR A 463 8.36 -7.24 -1.61
CA TYR A 463 9.39 -6.21 -1.72
C TYR A 463 10.67 -6.58 -0.95
N HIS A 464 10.50 -7.00 0.30
CA HIS A 464 11.60 -7.47 1.14
C HIS A 464 11.74 -8.98 1.02
N GLU A 465 12.98 -9.45 1.03
CA GLU A 465 13.32 -10.87 1.13
C GLU A 465 12.81 -11.47 2.45
N GLY A 466 12.48 -12.76 2.43
CA GLY A 466 11.87 -13.47 3.56
C GLY A 466 10.35 -13.36 3.64
N TYR A 467 9.71 -12.77 2.61
CA TYR A 467 8.23 -12.73 2.47
C TYR A 467 7.71 -13.73 1.43
N GLU A 468 8.59 -14.47 0.77
CA GLU A 468 8.25 -15.50 -0.21
C GLU A 468 7.52 -16.65 0.48
N ASP A 469 8.19 -17.24 1.48
CA ASP A 469 7.68 -18.40 2.20
C ASP A 469 6.40 -18.11 3.00
N PRO A 470 6.27 -17.00 3.76
CA PRO A 470 5.01 -16.66 4.42
C PRO A 470 3.84 -16.50 3.45
N LEU A 471 4.04 -15.87 2.28
CA LEU A 471 2.98 -15.73 1.27
C LEU A 471 2.61 -17.08 0.65
N LEU A 472 3.60 -17.91 0.29
CA LEU A 472 3.36 -19.26 -0.23
C LEU A 472 2.72 -20.18 0.83
N MET A 473 3.06 -20.02 2.11
CA MET A 473 2.41 -20.69 3.23
C MET A 473 0.93 -20.32 3.30
N LEU A 474 0.59 -19.02 3.25
CA LEU A 474 -0.81 -18.58 3.21
C LEU A 474 -1.56 -19.15 1.99
N MET A 475 -0.95 -19.19 0.80
CA MET A 475 -1.55 -19.80 -0.38
C MET A 475 -1.80 -21.31 -0.20
N ARG A 476 -0.86 -22.04 0.42
CA ARG A 476 -1.08 -23.46 0.77
C ARG A 476 -2.23 -23.62 1.78
N ARG A 477 -2.37 -22.71 2.76
CA ARG A 477 -3.50 -22.69 3.72
C ARG A 477 -4.85 -22.36 3.06
N ARG A 478 -4.87 -21.52 2.02
CA ARG A 478 -6.01 -21.30 1.11
C ARG A 478 -6.36 -22.54 0.26
N LYS A 479 -5.53 -23.60 0.29
CA LYS A 479 -5.71 -24.85 -0.45
C LYS A 479 -5.79 -24.71 -1.98
N VAL A 480 -5.28 -23.61 -2.55
CA VAL A 480 -5.21 -23.44 -4.00
C VAL A 480 -4.27 -24.45 -4.66
N HIS A 481 -4.46 -24.69 -5.96
CA HIS A 481 -3.72 -25.71 -6.72
C HIS A 481 -2.29 -25.24 -7.01
N SER A 482 -2.14 -23.96 -7.38
CA SER A 482 -0.85 -23.32 -7.65
C SER A 482 -0.75 -21.96 -6.98
N GLY A 483 0.45 -21.56 -6.60
CA GLY A 483 0.75 -20.27 -5.98
C GLY A 483 2.05 -19.71 -6.52
N LEU A 484 2.09 -18.40 -6.80
CA LEU A 484 3.25 -17.71 -7.33
C LEU A 484 3.49 -16.41 -6.54
N VAL A 485 4.73 -16.19 -6.09
CA VAL A 485 5.16 -14.93 -5.50
C VAL A 485 6.22 -14.29 -6.38
N VAL A 486 6.07 -12.99 -6.66
CA VAL A 486 6.93 -12.25 -7.59
C VAL A 486 7.55 -11.03 -6.90
N LYS A 487 8.86 -10.86 -7.09
CA LYS A 487 9.60 -9.64 -6.72
C LYS A 487 9.57 -8.63 -7.86
N GLY A 488 8.42 -8.01 -8.07
CA GLY A 488 8.29 -6.90 -9.02
C GLY A 488 8.83 -5.59 -8.47
N GLU A 489 8.96 -4.59 -9.34
CA GLU A 489 9.34 -3.24 -8.95
C GLU A 489 8.33 -2.64 -7.96
N GLU A 490 8.82 -1.96 -6.92
CA GLU A 490 7.98 -1.45 -5.81
C GLU A 490 7.18 -2.52 -5.02
N GLY A 491 7.46 -3.80 -5.26
CA GLY A 491 6.82 -4.95 -4.62
C GLY A 491 5.57 -5.44 -5.34
N ALA A 492 5.34 -4.95 -6.57
CA ALA A 492 4.22 -5.34 -7.42
C ALA A 492 4.35 -6.77 -7.97
N LEU A 493 3.31 -7.25 -8.64
CA LEU A 493 3.30 -8.57 -9.29
C LEU A 493 4.06 -8.61 -10.62
N SER A 494 4.27 -7.44 -11.22
CA SER A 494 4.77 -7.35 -12.60
C SER A 494 6.29 -7.49 -12.69
N MET A 495 6.74 -8.51 -13.41
CA MET A 495 8.10 -8.64 -13.95
C MET A 495 8.39 -7.53 -14.97
N THR A 496 9.68 -7.22 -15.15
CA THR A 496 10.19 -6.23 -16.11
C THR A 496 11.09 -6.86 -17.17
N THR A 497 11.18 -6.23 -18.34
CA THR A 497 12.14 -6.54 -19.42
C THR A 497 13.55 -6.04 -19.12
N LYS A 498 13.74 -5.21 -18.08
CA LYS A 498 15.02 -4.59 -17.75
C LYS A 498 16.10 -5.62 -17.37
N VAL A 499 17.32 -5.43 -17.89
CA VAL A 499 18.50 -6.22 -17.49
C VAL A 499 18.75 -6.11 -15.99
N ARG A 500 19.07 -7.23 -15.34
CA ARG A 500 19.55 -7.28 -13.95
C ARG A 500 20.67 -6.27 -13.73
N SER A 501 20.57 -5.47 -12.65
CA SER A 501 21.67 -4.62 -12.22
C SER A 501 22.84 -5.47 -11.70
N VAL A 502 24.00 -5.34 -12.34
CA VAL A 502 25.25 -6.03 -11.94
C VAL A 502 25.67 -5.68 -10.49
N ASN A 503 25.26 -4.51 -10.01
CA ASN A 503 25.59 -4.00 -8.67
C ASN A 503 24.56 -4.40 -7.58
N ALA A 504 23.54 -5.21 -7.89
CA ALA A 504 22.59 -5.73 -6.92
C ALA A 504 23.20 -6.88 -6.11
N SER A 505 23.98 -6.55 -5.09
CA SER A 505 24.79 -7.50 -4.29
C SER A 505 24.13 -7.98 -2.98
N LYS A 506 22.91 -7.55 -2.66
CA LYS A 506 22.19 -7.96 -1.45
C LYS A 506 20.73 -8.33 -1.74
N GLY A 507 20.42 -9.59 -1.42
CA GLY A 507 19.08 -10.18 -1.47
C GLY A 507 18.54 -10.47 -2.86
N LEU A 508 17.34 -11.07 -2.91
CA LEU A 508 16.72 -11.52 -4.15
C LEU A 508 16.55 -10.37 -5.17
N PRO A 509 16.80 -10.59 -6.47
CA PRO A 509 16.68 -9.57 -7.51
C PRO A 509 15.22 -9.29 -7.90
N VAL A 510 15.00 -8.18 -8.61
CA VAL A 510 13.75 -7.97 -9.36
C VAL A 510 13.59 -9.08 -10.41
N ASN A 511 12.36 -9.52 -10.67
CA ASN A 511 12.00 -10.72 -11.44
C ASN A 511 12.33 -12.06 -10.77
N HIS A 512 12.70 -12.06 -9.48
CA HIS A 512 12.69 -13.30 -8.72
C HIS A 512 11.25 -13.80 -8.54
N CYS A 513 11.02 -15.06 -8.89
CA CYS A 513 9.75 -15.76 -8.80
C CYS A 513 9.94 -17.05 -7.99
N SER A 514 9.12 -17.26 -6.97
CA SER A 514 9.03 -18.55 -6.26
C SER A 514 7.59 -19.02 -6.22
N GLY A 515 7.35 -20.32 -6.15
CA GLY A 515 5.99 -20.82 -6.25
C GLY A 515 5.84 -22.30 -5.99
N PHE A 516 4.60 -22.76 -6.11
CA PHE A 516 4.25 -24.17 -6.19
C PHE A 516 3.16 -24.40 -7.24
N ARG A 517 3.11 -25.60 -7.79
CA ARG A 517 2.09 -26.05 -8.73
C ARG A 517 1.85 -27.55 -8.58
N SER A 518 0.72 -28.05 -9.10
CA SER A 518 0.49 -29.50 -9.18
C SER A 518 1.51 -30.14 -10.16
N PRO A 519 2.17 -31.25 -9.81
CA PRO A 519 3.11 -31.92 -10.71
C PRO A 519 2.42 -32.44 -11.97
N SER A 520 3.09 -32.35 -13.12
CA SER A 520 2.58 -32.81 -14.42
C SER A 520 2.19 -34.29 -14.46
N ASN A 521 2.76 -35.10 -13.56
CA ASN A 521 2.61 -36.57 -13.50
C ASN A 521 1.97 -37.06 -12.18
N ALA A 522 1.23 -36.22 -11.45
CA ALA A 522 0.74 -36.56 -10.12
C ALA A 522 -0.34 -37.66 -10.12
N THR A 523 0.04 -38.89 -9.75
CA THR A 523 -0.88 -39.84 -9.12
C THR A 523 -1.14 -39.40 -7.68
N ASN A 524 -2.40 -39.41 -7.25
CA ASN A 524 -2.84 -38.89 -5.95
C ASN A 524 -2.21 -39.62 -4.74
N SER A 525 -1.12 -39.08 -4.20
CA SER A 525 -0.67 -39.39 -2.84
C SER A 525 0.19 -38.26 -2.26
N ASP A 526 -0.37 -37.52 -1.32
CA ASP A 526 0.33 -36.94 -0.16
C ASP A 526 -0.74 -36.49 0.86
N VAL A 527 -0.32 -36.11 2.07
CA VAL A 527 -1.17 -36.08 3.28
C VAL A 527 -2.39 -35.13 3.24
N ASP A 528 -2.39 -34.13 2.34
CA ASP A 528 -3.53 -33.22 2.06
C ASP A 528 -4.36 -33.62 0.81
N GLY A 529 -4.00 -34.72 0.14
CA GLY A 529 -4.57 -35.17 -1.14
C GLY A 529 -4.01 -34.49 -2.39
N ILE A 530 -3.20 -33.44 -2.25
CA ILE A 530 -2.65 -32.64 -3.37
C ILE A 530 -1.11 -32.64 -3.31
N SER A 531 -0.47 -33.42 -4.18
CA SER A 531 0.98 -33.30 -4.40
C SER A 531 1.31 -31.97 -5.07
N ARG A 532 2.43 -31.35 -4.70
CA ARG A 532 2.84 -30.00 -5.16
C ARG A 532 4.35 -29.94 -5.40
N GLU A 533 4.75 -29.64 -6.63
CA GLU A 533 6.12 -29.24 -6.98
C GLU A 533 6.34 -27.80 -6.53
N SER A 534 7.43 -27.50 -5.82
CA SER A 534 7.84 -26.12 -5.50
C SER A 534 9.03 -25.71 -6.37
N PHE A 535 9.07 -24.44 -6.79
CA PHE A 535 10.10 -23.90 -7.67
C PHE A 535 10.58 -22.52 -7.22
N SER A 536 11.78 -22.14 -7.67
CA SER A 536 12.34 -20.80 -7.51
C SER A 536 13.22 -20.47 -8.71
N ILE A 537 13.01 -19.30 -9.33
CA ILE A 537 13.65 -18.90 -10.59
C ILE A 537 13.81 -17.38 -10.67
N GLU A 538 14.87 -16.91 -11.31
CA GLU A 538 15.03 -15.50 -11.71
C GLU A 538 14.65 -15.37 -13.19
N VAL A 539 13.58 -14.62 -13.49
CA VAL A 539 13.11 -14.45 -14.87
C VAL A 539 13.91 -13.36 -15.58
N ASN A 540 14.82 -13.77 -16.46
CA ASN A 540 15.49 -12.89 -17.41
C ASN A 540 14.69 -12.86 -18.73
N ALA A 541 14.03 -11.73 -19.01
CA ALA A 541 13.17 -11.59 -20.18
C ALA A 541 13.89 -11.81 -21.52
N LYS A 542 15.20 -11.55 -21.57
CA LYS A 542 16.03 -11.75 -22.78
C LYS A 542 16.05 -13.21 -23.25
N ASP A 543 15.98 -14.15 -22.31
CA ASP A 543 16.03 -15.59 -22.62
C ASP A 543 14.75 -16.09 -23.32
N TYR A 544 13.70 -15.25 -23.33
CA TYR A 544 12.40 -15.49 -23.98
C TYR A 544 12.16 -14.54 -25.18
N GLY A 545 13.22 -13.94 -25.71
CA GLY A 545 13.19 -13.11 -26.92
C GLY A 545 12.67 -11.68 -26.72
N PHE A 546 12.65 -11.15 -25.50
CA PHE A 546 12.36 -9.73 -25.26
C PHE A 546 13.63 -8.89 -25.28
N GLU A 547 13.63 -7.80 -26.07
CA GLU A 547 14.71 -6.83 -26.04
C GLU A 547 14.72 -6.07 -24.71
N PRO A 548 15.86 -5.97 -24.00
CA PRO A 548 15.89 -5.34 -22.70
C PRO A 548 15.61 -3.84 -22.77
N THR A 549 14.61 -3.40 -22.03
CA THR A 549 14.08 -2.03 -22.06
C THR A 549 13.93 -1.49 -20.65
N ASP A 550 14.02 -0.17 -20.48
CA ASP A 550 13.65 0.47 -19.21
C ASP A 550 12.14 0.36 -19.00
N THR A 551 11.74 0.06 -17.76
CA THR A 551 10.33 -0.03 -17.38
C THR A 551 9.59 1.27 -17.71
N PRO A 552 8.44 1.22 -18.42
CA PRO A 552 7.60 2.39 -18.63
C PRO A 552 7.24 3.09 -17.32
N ARG A 553 7.52 4.39 -17.26
CA ARG A 553 7.21 5.21 -16.10
C ARG A 553 5.83 5.84 -16.21
N THR A 554 5.14 5.84 -15.07
CA THR A 554 3.83 6.46 -14.87
C THR A 554 3.91 7.63 -13.90
N ASP A 555 4.90 7.66 -13.00
CA ASP A 555 5.20 8.77 -12.07
C ASP A 555 3.95 9.37 -11.40
N ARG A 556 3.15 8.50 -10.79
CA ARG A 556 1.86 8.78 -10.13
C ARG A 556 0.81 9.41 -11.06
N SER A 557 0.81 9.04 -12.34
CA SER A 557 -0.28 9.35 -13.27
C SER A 557 -1.12 8.12 -13.59
N VAL A 558 -2.36 8.13 -13.09
CA VAL A 558 -3.40 7.14 -13.43
C VAL A 558 -3.69 7.19 -14.92
N LEU A 559 -3.86 8.39 -15.47
CA LEU A 559 -4.05 8.62 -16.91
C LEU A 559 -2.89 8.02 -17.72
N ARG A 560 -1.63 8.27 -17.34
CA ARG A 560 -0.47 7.72 -18.08
C ARG A 560 -0.40 6.19 -18.03
N ASN A 561 -0.82 5.60 -16.91
CA ASN A 561 -0.89 4.15 -16.76
C ASN A 561 -1.94 3.56 -17.71
N ILE A 562 -3.12 4.21 -17.80
CA ILE A 562 -4.20 3.85 -18.72
C ILE A 562 -3.77 4.03 -20.18
N GLU A 563 -3.18 5.17 -20.55
CA GLU A 563 -2.65 5.41 -21.91
C GLU A 563 -1.72 4.28 -22.36
N LEU A 564 -0.72 3.94 -21.53
CA LEU A 564 0.26 2.89 -21.85
C LEU A 564 -0.37 1.51 -21.96
N GLY A 565 -1.34 1.19 -21.09
CA GLY A 565 -2.04 -0.09 -21.11
C GLY A 565 -3.02 -0.23 -22.27
N LEU A 566 -3.81 0.80 -22.57
CA LEU A 566 -4.75 0.80 -23.69
C LEU A 566 -4.02 0.80 -25.05
N ALA A 567 -2.94 1.56 -25.20
CA ALA A 567 -2.11 1.52 -26.40
C ALA A 567 -1.55 0.09 -26.62
N ALA A 568 -1.01 -0.52 -25.57
CA ALA A 568 -0.53 -1.89 -25.62
C ALA A 568 -1.64 -2.90 -25.95
N LEU A 569 -2.81 -2.83 -25.32
CA LEU A 569 -3.96 -3.70 -25.62
C LEU A 569 -4.54 -3.47 -27.03
N GLY A 570 -4.31 -2.29 -27.62
CA GLY A 570 -4.60 -1.97 -29.02
C GLY A 570 -3.53 -2.46 -30.02
N GLY A 571 -2.52 -3.21 -29.57
CA GLY A 571 -1.45 -3.76 -30.42
C GLY A 571 -0.24 -2.84 -30.64
N GLU A 572 -0.15 -1.69 -29.97
CA GLU A 572 1.02 -0.81 -30.08
C GLU A 572 2.25 -1.47 -29.44
N LYS A 573 3.22 -1.88 -30.27
CA LYS A 573 4.44 -2.55 -29.83
C LYS A 573 5.35 -1.61 -29.05
N GLY A 574 6.01 -2.14 -28.01
CA GLY A 574 6.97 -1.41 -27.19
C GLY A 574 6.97 -1.91 -25.74
N PRO A 575 7.69 -1.24 -24.82
CA PRO A 575 7.99 -1.79 -23.50
C PRO A 575 6.74 -2.01 -22.60
N ALA A 576 5.62 -1.33 -22.87
CA ALA A 576 4.35 -1.58 -22.20
C ALA A 576 3.69 -2.89 -22.68
N TYR A 577 3.64 -3.10 -24.00
CA TYR A 577 3.19 -4.33 -24.64
C TYR A 577 4.04 -5.52 -24.20
N ASP A 578 5.37 -5.39 -24.28
CA ASP A 578 6.30 -6.47 -23.92
C ASP A 578 6.15 -6.89 -22.45
N ARG A 579 5.99 -5.92 -21.55
CA ARG A 579 5.71 -6.17 -20.13
C ARG A 579 4.38 -6.91 -19.92
N ILE A 580 3.33 -6.57 -20.66
CA ILE A 580 2.01 -7.24 -20.55
C ILE A 580 2.10 -8.68 -21.08
N VAL A 581 2.73 -8.90 -22.26
CA VAL A 581 2.93 -10.24 -22.83
C VAL A 581 3.78 -11.12 -21.91
N LEU A 582 4.92 -10.60 -21.44
CA LEU A 582 5.81 -11.31 -20.50
C LEU A 582 5.03 -11.75 -19.25
N ASN A 583 4.27 -10.85 -18.62
CA ASN A 583 3.54 -11.17 -17.40
C ASN A 583 2.34 -12.09 -17.62
N ALA A 584 1.66 -12.01 -18.77
CA ALA A 584 0.59 -12.94 -19.09
C ALA A 584 1.13 -14.37 -19.28
N GLY A 585 2.06 -14.56 -20.22
CA GLY A 585 2.59 -15.88 -20.57
C GLY A 585 3.47 -16.52 -19.50
N MET A 586 4.34 -15.74 -18.84
CA MET A 586 5.23 -16.27 -17.80
C MET A 586 4.46 -16.67 -16.53
N VAL A 587 3.47 -15.87 -16.09
CA VAL A 587 2.62 -16.27 -14.96
C VAL A 587 1.84 -17.54 -15.31
N ASP A 588 1.36 -17.67 -16.54
CA ASP A 588 0.67 -18.90 -16.97
C ASP A 588 1.57 -20.14 -16.96
N HIS A 589 2.78 -20.02 -17.47
CA HIS A 589 3.76 -21.10 -17.48
C HIS A 589 4.18 -21.50 -16.05
N LEU A 590 4.50 -20.54 -15.20
CA LEU A 590 4.92 -20.78 -13.81
C LEU A 590 3.79 -21.36 -12.95
N LEU A 591 2.53 -20.94 -13.15
CA LEU A 591 1.37 -21.56 -12.51
C LEU A 591 1.00 -22.93 -13.11
N GLY A 592 1.60 -23.39 -14.22
CA GLY A 592 1.21 -24.63 -14.89
C GLY A 592 -0.21 -24.57 -15.47
N CYS A 593 -0.56 -23.47 -16.15
CA CYS A 593 -1.86 -23.30 -16.80
C CYS A 593 -2.02 -24.25 -18.00
N SER A 594 -3.28 -24.59 -18.33
CA SER A 594 -3.56 -25.42 -19.51
C SER A 594 -3.07 -24.71 -20.78
N GLY A 595 -2.40 -25.44 -21.67
CA GLY A 595 -1.78 -24.87 -22.87
C GLY A 595 -0.58 -23.95 -22.64
N ALA A 596 0.00 -23.91 -21.43
CA ALA A 596 1.17 -23.10 -21.09
C ALA A 596 2.40 -23.93 -20.64
N GLY A 597 2.41 -25.23 -20.95
CA GLY A 597 3.52 -26.13 -20.61
C GLY A 597 4.83 -25.74 -21.31
N ASP A 598 4.75 -25.25 -22.54
CA ASP A 598 5.83 -24.53 -23.21
C ASP A 598 5.65 -23.01 -23.01
N ILE A 599 6.75 -22.34 -22.66
CA ILE A 599 6.76 -20.89 -22.40
C ILE A 599 6.56 -20.07 -23.68
N MET A 600 7.09 -20.50 -24.83
CA MET A 600 6.94 -19.73 -26.07
C MET A 600 5.48 -19.71 -26.52
N SER A 601 4.81 -20.87 -26.47
CA SER A 601 3.37 -21.02 -26.69
C SER A 601 2.53 -20.15 -25.73
N ALA A 602 2.93 -20.05 -24.45
CA ALA A 602 2.27 -19.20 -23.47
C ALA A 602 2.45 -17.69 -23.75
N LEU A 603 3.58 -17.29 -24.31
CA LEU A 603 3.82 -15.91 -24.75
C LEU A 603 3.07 -15.61 -26.06
N ASP A 604 3.04 -16.54 -27.02
CA ASP A 604 2.40 -16.35 -28.32
C ASP A 604 0.88 -16.22 -28.21
N ARG A 605 0.20 -17.01 -27.35
CA ARG A 605 -1.23 -16.80 -27.09
C ARG A 605 -1.53 -15.44 -26.46
N ALA A 606 -0.61 -14.90 -25.65
CA ALA A 606 -0.74 -13.56 -25.09
C ALA A 606 -0.52 -12.46 -26.15
N ARG A 607 0.40 -12.67 -27.11
CA ARG A 607 0.56 -11.82 -28.29
C ARG A 607 -0.71 -11.83 -29.16
N GLU A 608 -1.25 -13.02 -29.46
CA GLU A 608 -2.48 -13.17 -30.27
C GLU A 608 -3.70 -12.50 -29.61
N ALA A 609 -3.88 -12.68 -28.31
CA ALA A 609 -4.98 -12.07 -27.54
C ALA A 609 -4.97 -10.53 -27.60
N ILE A 610 -3.78 -9.92 -27.65
CA ILE A 610 -3.61 -8.47 -27.82
C ILE A 610 -3.79 -8.08 -29.30
N ASP A 611 -3.04 -8.71 -30.20
CA ASP A 611 -2.97 -8.31 -31.62
C ASP A 611 -4.28 -8.53 -32.39
N SER A 612 -5.14 -9.43 -31.91
CA SER A 612 -6.51 -9.61 -32.42
C SER A 612 -7.51 -8.59 -31.88
N GLY A 613 -7.11 -7.69 -30.97
CA GLY A 613 -7.97 -6.72 -30.29
C GLY A 613 -8.91 -7.32 -29.24
N LYS A 614 -8.92 -8.65 -29.05
CA LYS A 614 -9.79 -9.35 -28.08
C LYS A 614 -9.58 -8.85 -26.66
N ALA A 615 -8.33 -8.60 -26.24
CA ALA A 615 -8.01 -8.14 -24.89
C ALA A 615 -8.56 -6.73 -24.60
N LEU A 616 -8.46 -5.81 -25.56
CA LEU A 616 -9.07 -4.49 -25.46
C LEU A 616 -10.59 -4.59 -25.37
N ASN A 617 -11.22 -5.41 -26.21
CA ASN A 617 -12.67 -5.62 -26.20
C ASN A 617 -13.15 -6.17 -24.85
N ARG A 618 -12.45 -7.15 -24.23
CA ARG A 618 -12.80 -7.65 -22.90
C ARG A 618 -12.78 -6.56 -21.82
N LEU A 619 -11.78 -5.66 -21.86
CA LEU A 619 -11.72 -4.53 -20.92
C LEU A 619 -12.88 -3.54 -21.13
N MET A 620 -13.23 -3.22 -22.37
CA MET A 620 -14.36 -2.34 -22.68
C MET A 620 -15.71 -2.98 -22.30
N ASN A 621 -15.87 -4.29 -22.53
CA ASN A 621 -17.04 -5.06 -22.11
C ASN A 621 -17.20 -5.05 -20.59
N TYR A 622 -16.10 -5.28 -19.84
CA TYR A 622 -16.08 -5.19 -18.38
C TYR A 622 -16.59 -3.83 -17.88
N ILE A 623 -16.05 -2.73 -18.42
CA ILE A 623 -16.45 -1.36 -18.04
C ILE A 623 -17.97 -1.20 -18.20
N GLN A 624 -18.53 -1.61 -19.34
CA GLN A 624 -19.97 -1.48 -19.60
C GLN A 624 -20.86 -2.43 -18.78
N ALA A 625 -20.41 -3.67 -18.54
CA ALA A 625 -21.18 -4.69 -17.83
C ALA A 625 -21.17 -4.50 -16.31
N SER A 626 -20.11 -3.89 -15.75
CA SER A 626 -19.97 -3.61 -14.32
C SER A 626 -21.09 -2.74 -13.73
N HIS A 627 -21.81 -1.97 -14.57
CA HIS A 627 -22.99 -1.18 -14.17
C HIS A 627 -24.32 -1.90 -14.36
N LYS A 628 -24.33 -3.03 -15.07
CA LYS A 628 -25.54 -3.78 -15.46
C LYS A 628 -25.73 -5.08 -14.66
N VAL A 629 -24.65 -5.56 -14.03
CA VAL A 629 -24.70 -6.74 -13.19
C VAL A 629 -25.54 -6.46 -11.93
N THR A 630 -26.59 -7.26 -11.76
CA THR A 630 -27.54 -7.18 -10.63
C THR A 630 -27.07 -8.05 -9.47
#